data_AF-A0A7S4A857-F1
#
_entry.id   AF-A0A7S4A857-F1
#
_cell.length_a   1.000
_cell.length_b   1.000
_cell.length_c   1.000
_cell.angle_alpha   90.00
_cell.angle_beta   90.00
_cell.angle_gamma   90.00
#
_symmetry.space_group_name_H-M   'P 1'
#
loop_
_entity.id
_entity.type
_entity.pdbx_description
1 polymer ?
#
loop_
_entity_poly.entity_id
_entity_poly.type
_entity_poly.pdbx_seq_one_letter_code
_entity_poly.pdbx_strand_id
1 'polypeptide(L)'
;MAYGRRWNEKGVDLNRNALRLSEPFEGLVDRRRDVEDAYAELASLLNPTSWSEAKFWWRALSTVARKGFVATKRVLVSGQYSVPNGLWFGGTELQKSHKYVLKFLGKVVPPSSRIFLVDAHTGLGPSGVDTLMALGDDASLDGVRHVFGEPDGTFLYGETATGAASGYDATIGDVPRGYADRLGWTNARGLTQEFGTVPGLLVARALVRENAAWHHGDEDEQRAAARDVRDAFCVPSAAWQASVVERGVTVARQALAGLAAGRLP
;
A
#
# COMPACT_ATOMS: atom_id res chain seq x y z
N MET A 1 0.66 -13.60 5.04
CA MET A 1 -0.39 -13.62 3.99
C MET A 1 -1.17 -14.92 4.13
N ALA A 2 -2.48 -14.85 4.35
CA ALA A 2 -3.32 -16.05 4.40
C ALA A 2 -3.51 -16.60 2.97
N TYR A 3 -3.45 -17.91 2.78
CA TYR A 3 -3.67 -18.57 1.50
C TYR A 3 -2.79 -18.08 0.32
N GLY A 4 -1.66 -17.40 0.61
CA GLY A 4 -0.79 -16.82 -0.42
C GLY A 4 -1.37 -15.58 -1.12
N ARG A 5 -2.42 -14.96 -0.59
CA ARG A 5 -3.06 -13.76 -1.12
C ARG A 5 -2.47 -12.49 -0.52
N ARG A 6 -2.51 -11.38 -1.25
CA ARG A 6 -2.14 -10.04 -0.74
C ARG A 6 -3.02 -9.60 0.44
N TRP A 7 -4.28 -10.00 0.44
CA TRP A 7 -5.32 -9.57 1.38
C TRP A 7 -5.34 -10.42 2.65
N ASN A 8 -6.04 -9.96 3.68
CA ASN A 8 -6.27 -10.78 4.87
C ASN A 8 -7.32 -11.90 4.62
N GLU A 9 -7.65 -12.65 5.66
CA GLU A 9 -8.62 -13.76 5.62
C GLU A 9 -10.04 -13.35 5.19
N LYS A 10 -10.37 -12.04 5.29
CA LYS A 10 -11.65 -11.47 4.86
C LYS A 10 -11.58 -10.80 3.48
N GLY A 11 -10.46 -10.91 2.76
CA GLY A 11 -10.26 -10.22 1.47
C GLY A 11 -9.99 -8.71 1.61
N VAL A 12 -9.65 -8.23 2.81
CA VAL A 12 -9.39 -6.80 3.09
C VAL A 12 -7.93 -6.45 2.84
N ASP A 13 -7.68 -5.36 2.11
CA ASP A 13 -6.38 -4.69 2.03
C ASP A 13 -6.11 -3.95 3.34
N LEU A 14 -5.19 -4.48 4.15
CA LEU A 14 -4.82 -3.88 5.42
C LEU A 14 -4.21 -2.48 5.26
N ASN A 15 -3.58 -2.17 4.12
CA ASN A 15 -3.05 -0.84 3.84
C ASN A 15 -4.13 0.16 3.41
N ARG A 16 -5.40 -0.25 3.35
CA ARG A 16 -6.58 0.61 3.19
C ARG A 16 -7.51 0.55 4.39
N ASN A 17 -7.14 -0.17 5.44
CA ASN A 17 -8.05 -0.44 6.56
C ASN A 17 -7.76 0.41 7.81
N ALA A 18 -6.53 0.88 8.01
CA ALA A 18 -6.15 1.65 9.19
C ALA A 18 -6.62 3.13 9.12
N LEU A 19 -7.87 3.39 8.76
CA LEU A 19 -8.46 4.74 8.57
C LEU A 19 -8.33 5.64 9.80
N ARG A 20 -8.08 6.94 9.77
CA ARG A 20 -8.05 7.72 11.04
C ARG A 20 -9.40 7.71 11.79
N LEU A 21 -9.41 8.05 13.08
CA LEU A 21 -10.64 8.21 13.87
C LEU A 21 -11.54 9.31 13.28
N SER A 22 -10.95 10.32 12.64
CA SER A 22 -11.64 11.35 11.87
C SER A 22 -12.20 10.86 10.52
N GLU A 23 -11.87 9.64 10.11
CA GLU A 23 -12.30 9.00 8.86
C GLU A 23 -13.05 7.70 9.16
N PRO A 24 -14.22 7.75 9.84
CA PRO A 24 -14.96 6.54 10.23
C PRO A 24 -15.37 5.70 9.00
N PHE A 25 -15.66 4.42 9.20
CA PHE A 25 -16.18 3.56 8.12
C PHE A 25 -17.63 3.94 7.76
N GLU A 26 -18.39 4.41 8.76
CA GLU A 26 -19.77 4.84 8.63
C GLU A 26 -19.88 6.01 7.65
N GLY A 27 -20.67 5.83 6.58
CA GLY A 27 -20.83 6.83 5.51
C GLY A 27 -19.58 7.05 4.64
N LEU A 28 -18.54 6.20 4.74
CA LEU A 28 -17.30 6.37 3.99
C LEU A 28 -17.52 6.25 2.48
N VAL A 29 -18.34 5.30 2.04
CA VAL A 29 -18.72 5.11 0.64
C VAL A 29 -19.37 6.38 0.08
N ASP A 30 -20.16 7.10 0.89
CA ASP A 30 -20.81 8.35 0.47
C ASP A 30 -19.82 9.50 0.41
N ARG A 31 -18.91 9.60 1.38
CA ARG A 31 -17.85 10.61 1.40
C ARG A 31 -16.81 10.43 0.28
N ARG A 32 -16.72 9.23 -0.29
CA ARG A 32 -15.76 8.88 -1.34
C ARG A 32 -16.45 8.47 -2.65
N ARG A 33 -17.64 9.01 -2.90
CA ARG A 33 -18.47 8.65 -4.07
C ARG A 33 -17.69 8.69 -5.38
N ASP A 34 -16.85 9.71 -5.57
CA ASP A 34 -16.02 9.88 -6.76
C ASP A 34 -15.05 8.71 -6.98
N VAL A 35 -14.41 8.21 -5.92
CA VAL A 35 -13.49 7.08 -5.97
C VAL A 35 -14.25 5.77 -6.17
N GLU A 36 -15.37 5.59 -5.48
CA GLU A 36 -16.20 4.38 -5.59
C GLU A 36 -16.83 4.25 -6.99
N ASP A 37 -17.34 5.34 -7.57
CA ASP A 37 -17.90 5.36 -8.92
C ASP A 37 -16.81 5.07 -9.96
N ALA A 38 -15.63 5.68 -9.81
CA ALA A 38 -14.49 5.41 -10.69
C ALA A 38 -14.01 3.95 -10.61
N TYR A 39 -14.08 3.33 -9.43
CA TYR A 39 -13.83 1.89 -9.27
C TYR A 39 -14.90 1.03 -9.93
N ALA A 40 -16.18 1.38 -9.78
CA ALA A 40 -17.30 0.67 -10.38
C ALA A 40 -17.18 0.61 -11.91
N GLU A 41 -16.72 1.69 -12.55
CA GLU A 41 -16.44 1.71 -14.00
C GLU A 41 -15.36 0.70 -14.43
N LEU A 42 -14.40 0.40 -13.55
CA LEU A 42 -13.32 -0.56 -13.80
C LEU A 42 -13.62 -1.96 -13.25
N ALA A 43 -14.72 -2.16 -12.53
CA ALA A 43 -15.00 -3.40 -11.81
C ALA A 43 -14.97 -4.65 -12.69
N SER A 44 -15.44 -4.57 -13.94
CA SER A 44 -15.43 -5.70 -14.89
C SER A 44 -14.03 -6.08 -15.41
N LEU A 45 -13.09 -5.13 -15.39
CA LEU A 45 -11.67 -5.39 -15.67
C LEU A 45 -10.99 -5.97 -14.42
N LEU A 46 -11.29 -5.41 -13.25
CA LEU A 46 -10.59 -5.72 -12.00
C LEU A 46 -11.08 -7.00 -11.32
N ASN A 47 -12.35 -7.37 -11.51
CA ASN A 47 -13.00 -8.51 -10.86
C ASN A 47 -13.74 -9.38 -11.89
N PRO A 48 -13.03 -9.96 -12.88
CA PRO A 48 -13.68 -10.79 -13.88
C PRO A 48 -14.12 -12.13 -13.27
N THR A 49 -15.26 -12.65 -13.72
CA THR A 49 -15.77 -13.96 -13.28
C THR A 49 -15.06 -15.15 -13.91
N SER A 50 -14.17 -14.90 -14.88
CA SER A 50 -13.31 -15.91 -15.51
C SER A 50 -12.03 -15.25 -15.99
N TRP A 51 -10.90 -15.94 -15.87
CA TRP A 51 -9.61 -15.43 -16.32
C TRP A 51 -9.42 -15.64 -17.82
N SER A 52 -8.91 -14.61 -18.50
CA SER A 52 -8.42 -14.72 -19.87
C SER A 52 -7.36 -13.67 -20.11
N GLU A 53 -6.15 -14.12 -20.44
CA GLU A 53 -4.98 -13.28 -20.68
C GLU A 53 -5.27 -12.21 -21.75
N ALA A 54 -5.82 -12.63 -22.90
CA ALA A 54 -6.14 -11.73 -24.00
C ALA A 54 -7.20 -10.69 -23.62
N LYS A 55 -8.26 -11.10 -22.91
CA LYS A 55 -9.32 -10.17 -22.47
C LYS A 55 -8.78 -9.15 -21.46
N PHE A 56 -7.93 -9.58 -20.52
CA PHE A 56 -7.29 -8.68 -19.56
C PHE A 56 -6.49 -7.60 -20.28
N TRP A 57 -5.56 -7.98 -21.17
CA TRP A 57 -4.72 -7.01 -21.87
C TRP A 57 -5.51 -6.06 -22.76
N TRP A 58 -6.51 -6.56 -23.49
CA TRP A 58 -7.38 -5.71 -24.30
C TRP A 58 -8.14 -4.68 -23.46
N ARG A 59 -8.72 -5.10 -22.32
CA ARG A 59 -9.42 -4.19 -21.39
C ARG A 59 -8.45 -3.22 -20.71
N ALA A 60 -7.31 -3.69 -20.22
CA ALA A 60 -6.32 -2.84 -19.56
C ALA A 60 -5.78 -1.76 -20.50
N LEU A 61 -5.38 -2.13 -21.71
CA LEU A 61 -4.87 -1.19 -22.71
C LEU A 61 -5.95 -0.20 -23.17
N SER A 62 -7.18 -0.67 -23.42
CA SER A 62 -8.28 0.23 -23.79
C SER A 62 -8.68 1.19 -22.67
N THR A 63 -8.66 0.75 -21.41
CA THR A 63 -8.88 1.61 -20.25
C THR A 63 -7.79 2.68 -20.15
N VAL A 64 -6.51 2.28 -20.22
CA VAL A 64 -5.39 3.22 -20.16
C VAL A 64 -5.42 4.21 -21.33
N ALA A 65 -5.78 3.76 -22.54
CA ALA A 65 -5.90 4.63 -23.70
C ALA A 65 -7.03 5.68 -23.55
N ARG A 66 -8.14 5.31 -22.91
CA ARG A 66 -9.31 6.21 -22.73
C ARG A 66 -9.18 7.15 -21.54
N LYS A 67 -8.63 6.65 -20.42
CA LYS A 67 -8.61 7.37 -19.13
C LYS A 67 -7.23 7.91 -18.77
N GLY A 68 -6.18 7.43 -19.41
CA GLY A 68 -4.80 7.70 -19.03
C GLY A 68 -4.29 6.78 -17.92
N PHE A 69 -2.97 6.58 -17.90
CA PHE A 69 -2.32 5.69 -16.94
C PHE A 69 -2.46 6.16 -15.49
N VAL A 70 -2.24 7.46 -15.23
CA VAL A 70 -2.28 8.03 -13.87
C VAL A 70 -3.68 7.93 -13.27
N ALA A 71 -4.73 8.29 -14.02
CA ALA A 71 -6.10 8.19 -13.54
C ALA A 71 -6.51 6.72 -13.28
N THR A 72 -6.11 5.80 -14.16
CA THR A 72 -6.36 4.36 -13.96
C THR A 72 -5.66 3.86 -12.70
N LYS A 73 -4.38 4.19 -12.52
CA LYS A 73 -3.60 3.85 -11.33
C LYS A 73 -4.23 4.42 -10.07
N ARG A 74 -4.68 5.68 -10.09
CA ARG A 74 -5.34 6.35 -8.96
C ARG A 74 -6.52 5.51 -8.44
N VAL A 75 -7.36 4.98 -9.33
CA VAL A 75 -8.48 4.10 -8.92
C VAL A 75 -7.99 2.88 -8.15
N LEU A 76 -6.93 2.21 -8.62
CA LEU A 76 -6.40 1.01 -7.96
C LEU A 76 -5.81 1.34 -6.59
N VAL A 77 -4.95 2.37 -6.54
CA VAL A 77 -4.22 2.69 -5.31
C VAL A 77 -5.09 3.39 -4.29
N SER A 78 -6.20 4.03 -4.65
CA SER A 78 -7.06 4.74 -3.68
C SER A 78 -7.82 3.81 -2.73
N GLY A 79 -7.92 2.52 -3.07
CA GLY A 79 -8.79 1.57 -2.39
C GLY A 79 -10.28 1.87 -2.62
N GLN A 80 -11.12 0.90 -2.29
CA GLN A 80 -12.57 1.00 -2.40
C GLN A 80 -13.25 0.31 -1.23
N TYR A 81 -14.49 0.67 -0.95
CA TYR A 81 -15.25 0.23 0.23
C TYR A 81 -16.66 -0.24 -0.12
N SER A 82 -17.03 -0.27 -1.40
CA SER A 82 -18.35 -0.68 -1.90
C SER A 82 -18.43 -2.13 -2.40
N VAL A 83 -17.31 -2.77 -2.72
CA VAL A 83 -17.26 -4.11 -3.35
C VAL A 83 -16.43 -5.08 -2.48
N PRO A 84 -17.05 -5.83 -1.54
CA PRO A 84 -16.32 -6.65 -0.58
C PRO A 84 -15.43 -7.76 -1.16
N ASN A 85 -15.82 -8.35 -2.29
CA ASN A 85 -15.02 -9.36 -3.00
C ASN A 85 -14.13 -8.74 -4.10
N GLY A 86 -14.05 -7.41 -4.11
CA GLY A 86 -13.28 -6.66 -5.08
C GLY A 86 -11.82 -6.49 -4.65
N LEU A 87 -10.94 -6.32 -5.61
CA LEU A 87 -9.57 -5.88 -5.34
C LEU A 87 -9.52 -4.55 -4.56
N TRP A 88 -8.48 -4.40 -3.73
CA TRP A 88 -8.23 -3.20 -2.90
C TRP A 88 -9.40 -2.80 -1.98
N PHE A 89 -10.23 -3.77 -1.58
CA PHE A 89 -11.30 -3.54 -0.61
C PHE A 89 -10.73 -3.17 0.77
N GLY A 90 -11.08 -2.00 1.30
CA GLY A 90 -10.58 -1.52 2.59
C GLY A 90 -11.34 -2.03 3.81
N GLY A 91 -12.40 -2.83 3.63
CA GLY A 91 -13.22 -3.37 4.73
C GLY A 91 -14.32 -2.43 5.22
N THR A 92 -15.16 -2.89 6.14
CA THR A 92 -16.24 -2.10 6.77
C THR A 92 -16.01 -1.84 8.26
N GLU A 93 -14.90 -2.34 8.79
CA GLU A 93 -14.48 -2.16 10.17
C GLU A 93 -12.96 -2.32 10.25
N LEU A 94 -12.36 -1.80 11.32
CA LEU A 94 -10.95 -2.03 11.61
C LEU A 94 -10.71 -3.54 11.81
N GLN A 95 -9.80 -4.12 11.02
CA GLN A 95 -9.51 -5.54 11.01
C GLN A 95 -8.80 -5.99 12.30
N LYS A 96 -8.97 -7.28 12.63
CA LYS A 96 -8.42 -7.88 13.85
C LYS A 96 -6.90 -7.76 13.94
N SER A 97 -6.20 -7.90 12.82
CA SER A 97 -4.74 -7.71 12.73
C SER A 97 -4.32 -6.35 13.30
N HIS A 98 -4.93 -5.25 12.84
CA HIS A 98 -4.62 -3.94 13.38
C HIS A 98 -5.05 -3.79 14.84
N LYS A 99 -6.23 -4.31 15.23
CA LYS A 99 -6.70 -4.28 16.63
C LYS A 99 -5.67 -4.93 17.58
N TYR A 100 -5.06 -6.05 17.19
CA TYR A 100 -4.03 -6.70 18.01
C TYR A 100 -2.75 -5.87 18.12
N VAL A 101 -2.26 -5.33 17.01
CA VAL A 101 -1.04 -4.52 16.99
C VAL A 101 -1.24 -3.22 17.77
N LEU A 102 -2.34 -2.50 17.54
CA LEU A 102 -2.69 -1.28 18.28
C LEU A 102 -2.81 -1.55 19.78
N LYS A 103 -3.47 -2.65 20.18
CA LYS A 103 -3.57 -3.05 21.60
C LYS A 103 -2.21 -3.35 22.22
N PHE A 104 -1.30 -3.97 21.47
CA PHE A 104 0.05 -4.23 21.95
C PHE A 104 0.85 -2.93 22.07
N LEU A 105 0.89 -2.12 21.01
CA LEU A 105 1.64 -0.86 20.99
C LEU A 105 1.13 0.12 22.05
N GLY A 106 -0.18 0.26 22.23
CA GLY A 106 -0.76 1.10 23.28
C GLY A 106 -0.41 0.67 24.71
N LYS A 107 0.08 -0.55 24.93
CA LYS A 107 0.60 -1.00 26.23
C LYS A 107 2.09 -0.72 26.42
N VAL A 108 2.88 -0.77 25.34
CA VAL A 108 4.35 -0.74 25.42
C VAL A 108 4.95 0.59 24.97
N VAL A 109 4.21 1.43 24.26
CA VAL A 109 4.65 2.73 23.75
C VAL A 109 3.73 3.84 24.28
N PRO A 110 4.16 4.61 25.29
CA PRO A 110 3.41 5.74 25.81
C PRO A 110 3.11 6.80 24.73
N PRO A 111 1.98 7.52 24.81
CA PRO A 111 1.62 8.55 23.84
C PRO A 111 2.66 9.66 23.62
N SER A 112 3.44 9.99 24.66
CA SER A 112 4.50 11.01 24.63
C SER A 112 5.83 10.53 24.02
N SER A 113 5.90 9.28 23.55
CA SER A 113 7.13 8.73 22.97
C SER A 113 7.48 9.41 21.65
N ARG A 114 8.77 9.56 21.37
CA ARG A 114 9.27 9.88 20.03
C ARG A 114 9.24 8.61 19.20
N ILE A 115 8.48 8.63 18.11
CA ILE A 115 8.20 7.42 17.33
C ILE A 115 8.53 7.70 15.87
N PHE A 116 9.26 6.77 15.26
CA PHE A 116 9.45 6.74 13.82
C PHE A 116 8.86 5.45 13.25
N LEU A 117 7.85 5.59 12.39
CA LEU A 117 7.20 4.47 11.70
C LEU A 117 7.80 4.31 10.30
N VAL A 118 8.40 3.15 10.03
CA VAL A 118 8.78 2.74 8.68
C VAL A 118 7.80 1.67 8.22
N ASP A 119 7.01 1.99 7.20
CA ASP A 119 6.05 1.07 6.60
C ASP A 119 6.59 0.56 5.26
N ALA A 120 7.04 -0.69 5.23
CA ALA A 120 7.74 -1.27 4.10
C ALA A 120 6.76 -1.99 3.15
N HIS A 121 6.86 -1.66 1.86
CA HIS A 121 5.98 -2.14 0.79
C HIS A 121 6.79 -2.57 -0.43
N THR A 122 6.14 -3.29 -1.33
CA THR A 122 6.70 -3.71 -2.62
C THR A 122 5.68 -3.41 -3.72
N GLY A 123 6.16 -2.96 -4.88
CA GLY A 123 5.33 -2.76 -6.08
C GLY A 123 5.41 -1.36 -6.71
N LEU A 124 6.21 -0.45 -6.16
CA LEU A 124 6.39 0.90 -6.71
C LEU A 124 7.85 1.21 -7.02
N GLY A 125 8.12 1.76 -8.20
CA GLY A 125 9.47 2.20 -8.60
C GLY A 125 10.27 1.16 -9.40
N PRO A 126 11.55 1.45 -9.72
CA PRO A 126 12.42 0.54 -10.45
C PRO A 126 12.76 -0.72 -9.64
N SER A 127 12.90 -1.86 -10.34
CA SER A 127 13.14 -3.15 -9.69
C SER A 127 14.35 -3.14 -8.75
N GLY A 128 14.13 -3.47 -7.48
CA GLY A 128 15.18 -3.56 -6.45
C GLY A 128 15.65 -2.22 -5.89
N VAL A 129 15.07 -1.11 -6.36
CA VAL A 129 15.34 0.25 -5.89
C VAL A 129 14.18 0.69 -5.00
N ASP A 130 14.51 1.30 -3.87
CA ASP A 130 13.51 1.87 -2.97
C ASP A 130 13.13 3.31 -3.33
N THR A 131 11.87 3.61 -3.06
CA THR A 131 11.28 4.94 -3.08
C THR A 131 10.80 5.24 -1.67
N LEU A 132 11.35 6.30 -1.07
CA LEU A 132 10.96 6.74 0.26
C LEU A 132 9.92 7.84 0.14
N MET A 133 8.76 7.63 0.74
CA MET A 133 7.63 8.56 0.72
C MET A 133 7.30 8.95 2.16
N ALA A 134 7.58 10.19 2.53
CA ALA A 134 7.21 10.67 3.86
C ALA A 134 5.69 10.92 3.94
N LEU A 135 5.11 10.69 5.12
CA LEU A 135 3.66 10.71 5.32
C LEU A 135 3.22 11.85 6.26
N GLY A 136 2.11 12.50 5.91
CA GLY A 136 1.44 13.52 6.72
C GLY A 136 1.91 14.95 6.47
N ASP A 137 1.21 15.91 7.07
CA ASP A 137 1.42 17.36 6.84
C ASP A 137 2.76 17.86 7.45
N ASP A 138 3.27 17.11 8.43
CA ASP A 138 4.54 17.36 9.14
C ASP A 138 5.73 16.58 8.55
N ALA A 139 5.48 15.65 7.64
CA ALA A 139 6.56 15.21 6.78
C ALA A 139 6.92 16.46 5.99
N SER A 140 8.06 17.06 6.28
CA SER A 140 8.72 18.00 5.39
C SER A 140 10.02 17.36 4.92
N LEU A 141 10.52 17.73 3.74
CA LEU A 141 11.87 17.30 3.32
C LEU A 141 12.90 17.62 4.41
N ASP A 142 12.72 18.75 5.10
CA ASP A 142 13.55 19.16 6.22
C ASP A 142 13.36 18.27 7.45
N GLY A 143 12.13 17.88 7.79
CA GLY A 143 11.86 16.94 8.89
C GLY A 143 12.44 15.55 8.62
N VAL A 144 12.37 15.08 7.37
CA VAL A 144 12.98 13.81 6.96
C VAL A 144 14.50 13.93 6.99
N ARG A 145 15.07 14.99 6.40
CA ARG A 145 16.52 15.23 6.46
C ARG A 145 17.03 15.36 7.87
N HIS A 146 16.24 15.96 8.74
CA HIS A 146 16.56 16.07 10.15
C HIS A 146 16.69 14.65 10.75
N VAL A 147 15.77 13.74 10.48
CA VAL A 147 15.84 12.36 10.99
C VAL A 147 16.95 11.53 10.32
N PHE A 148 16.96 11.48 8.99
CA PHE A 148 17.78 10.54 8.20
C PHE A 148 19.14 11.09 7.77
N GLY A 149 19.37 12.40 7.89
CA GLY A 149 20.46 13.06 7.16
C GLY A 149 20.09 13.24 5.69
N GLU A 150 21.09 13.34 4.80
CA GLU A 150 20.79 13.32 3.36
C GLU A 150 20.30 11.91 2.97
N PRO A 151 19.07 11.78 2.43
CA PRO A 151 18.50 10.49 2.11
C PRO A 151 19.30 9.83 0.98
N ASP A 152 19.71 8.57 1.19
CA ASP A 152 20.26 7.72 0.15
C ASP A 152 19.12 7.01 -0.60
N GLY A 153 18.94 7.29 -1.89
CA GLY A 153 17.90 6.65 -2.73
C GLY A 153 16.96 7.64 -3.43
N THR A 154 15.84 7.12 -3.95
CA THR A 154 14.82 7.97 -4.58
C THR A 154 13.89 8.49 -3.50
N PHE A 155 14.09 9.73 -3.07
CA PHE A 155 13.24 10.36 -2.07
C PHE A 155 12.12 11.16 -2.74
N LEU A 156 10.86 10.87 -2.38
CA LEU A 156 9.68 11.61 -2.82
C LEU A 156 9.03 12.32 -1.64
N TYR A 157 8.67 13.58 -1.86
CA TYR A 157 8.15 14.48 -0.84
C TYR A 157 6.88 15.22 -1.32
N GLY A 158 5.94 15.43 -0.39
CA GLY A 158 4.75 16.26 -0.58
C GLY A 158 3.57 15.57 -1.30
N GLU A 159 2.40 16.21 -1.22
CA GLU A 159 1.14 15.78 -1.88
C GLU A 159 1.21 15.77 -3.42
N THR A 160 2.28 16.32 -3.98
CA THR A 160 2.54 16.40 -5.43
C THR A 160 3.67 15.48 -5.86
N ALA A 161 3.80 14.32 -5.22
CA ALA A 161 4.82 13.35 -5.55
C ALA A 161 4.77 12.99 -7.06
N THR A 162 5.73 13.54 -7.80
CA THR A 162 5.87 13.32 -9.25
C THR A 162 6.46 11.95 -9.52
N GLY A 163 6.27 11.43 -10.73
CA GLY A 163 6.82 10.13 -11.12
C GLY A 163 6.10 8.96 -10.47
N ALA A 164 6.84 8.11 -9.75
CA ALA A 164 6.32 6.82 -9.28
C ALA A 164 5.16 6.95 -8.29
N ALA A 165 5.04 8.04 -7.53
CA ALA A 165 3.99 8.24 -6.54
C ALA A 165 2.73 8.96 -7.07
N SER A 166 2.70 9.38 -8.34
CA SER A 166 1.52 10.06 -8.88
C SER A 166 0.27 9.17 -8.86
N GLY A 167 -0.87 9.73 -8.45
CA GLY A 167 -2.16 9.05 -8.28
C GLY A 167 -2.45 8.51 -6.87
N TYR A 168 -1.54 8.69 -5.91
CA TYR A 168 -1.74 8.26 -4.50
C TYR A 168 -2.47 9.29 -3.63
N ASP A 169 -2.84 10.44 -4.18
CA ASP A 169 -3.37 11.59 -3.45
C ASP A 169 -4.77 11.35 -2.83
N ALA A 170 -5.51 10.34 -3.30
CA ALA A 170 -6.75 9.88 -2.65
C ALA A 170 -6.57 8.65 -1.76
N THR A 171 -5.35 8.19 -1.47
CA THR A 171 -5.16 7.03 -0.58
C THR A 171 -5.48 7.36 0.87
N ILE A 172 -6.19 6.45 1.54
CA ILE A 172 -6.51 6.52 2.96
C ILE A 172 -6.25 5.16 3.62
N GLY A 173 -6.17 5.15 4.95
CA GLY A 173 -6.08 3.92 5.73
C GLY A 173 -4.70 3.27 5.75
N ASP A 174 -3.65 4.03 5.45
CA ASP A 174 -2.27 3.61 5.67
C ASP A 174 -1.97 3.44 7.16
N VAL A 175 -1.01 2.56 7.44
CA VAL A 175 -0.67 2.17 8.81
C VAL A 175 -0.07 3.32 9.62
N PRO A 176 0.91 4.11 9.13
CA PRO A 176 1.55 5.13 9.96
C PRO A 176 0.59 6.21 10.46
N ARG A 177 -0.22 6.81 9.57
CA ARG A 177 -1.20 7.84 9.97
C ARG A 177 -2.32 7.23 10.82
N GLY A 178 -2.80 6.05 10.45
CA GLY A 178 -3.83 5.32 11.16
C GLY A 178 -3.48 4.94 12.59
N TYR A 179 -2.21 4.61 12.83
CA TYR A 179 -1.72 4.19 14.14
C TYR A 179 -1.38 5.39 15.02
N ALA A 180 -0.74 6.40 14.46
CA ALA A 180 -0.42 7.62 15.19
C ALA A 180 -1.68 8.29 15.76
N ASP A 181 -2.71 8.45 14.93
CA ASP A 181 -3.99 9.03 15.34
C ASP A 181 -4.70 8.21 16.44
N ARG A 182 -4.81 6.89 16.25
CA ARG A 182 -5.49 6.01 17.21
C ARG A 182 -4.80 5.85 18.56
N LEU A 183 -3.49 5.96 18.59
CA LEU A 183 -2.69 5.83 19.81
C LEU A 183 -2.37 7.19 20.44
N GLY A 184 -2.82 8.29 19.84
CA GLY A 184 -2.57 9.64 20.33
C GLY A 184 -1.09 10.02 20.28
N TRP A 185 -0.35 9.48 19.30
CA TRP A 185 1.08 9.75 19.13
C TRP A 185 1.31 11.08 18.44
N THR A 186 1.35 12.15 19.22
CA THR A 186 1.55 13.52 18.69
C THR A 186 2.98 13.75 18.19
N ASN A 187 3.95 12.99 18.70
CA ASN A 187 5.38 13.08 18.32
C ASN A 187 5.80 11.91 17.41
N ALA A 188 4.85 11.34 16.67
CA ALA A 188 5.15 10.35 15.65
C ALA A 188 5.47 10.99 14.30
N ARG A 189 6.43 10.38 13.61
CA ARG A 189 6.70 10.60 12.18
C ARG A 189 6.65 9.27 11.45
N GLY A 190 6.34 9.30 10.16
CA GLY A 190 6.19 8.09 9.36
C GLY A 190 6.73 8.25 7.95
N LEU A 191 7.24 7.15 7.41
CA LEU A 191 7.53 7.01 6.00
C LEU A 191 7.03 5.66 5.48
N THR A 192 6.66 5.64 4.21
CA THR A 192 6.50 4.45 3.41
C THR A 192 7.78 4.20 2.61
N GLN A 193 8.36 3.02 2.75
CA GLN A 193 9.49 2.55 1.95
C GLN A 193 8.97 1.55 0.93
N GLU A 194 8.87 1.97 -0.32
CA GLU A 194 8.37 1.13 -1.40
C GLU A 194 9.52 0.59 -2.24
N PHE A 195 9.57 -0.72 -2.45
CA PHE A 195 10.55 -1.35 -3.33
C PHE A 195 9.95 -1.69 -4.68
N GLY A 196 10.60 -1.30 -5.78
CA GLY A 196 10.14 -1.67 -7.10
C GLY A 196 10.27 -3.16 -7.36
N THR A 197 9.29 -3.76 -8.04
CA THR A 197 9.25 -5.19 -8.37
C THR A 197 9.26 -5.38 -9.89
N VAL A 198 8.21 -6.02 -10.44
CA VAL A 198 7.90 -6.08 -11.87
C VAL A 198 7.07 -4.84 -12.26
N PRO A 199 6.97 -4.49 -13.55
CA PRO A 199 6.12 -3.39 -14.02
C PRO A 199 4.70 -3.43 -13.44
N GLY A 200 4.15 -2.28 -13.06
CA GLY A 200 2.87 -2.19 -12.33
C GLY A 200 1.67 -2.83 -13.05
N LEU A 201 1.65 -2.86 -14.39
CA LEU A 201 0.63 -3.59 -15.15
C LEU A 201 0.73 -5.13 -14.95
N LEU A 202 1.93 -5.68 -14.75
CA LEU A 202 2.11 -7.09 -14.42
C LEU A 202 1.71 -7.39 -12.97
N VAL A 203 1.94 -6.46 -12.04
CA VAL A 203 1.40 -6.55 -10.68
C VAL A 203 -0.14 -6.56 -10.72
N ALA A 204 -0.75 -5.64 -11.45
CA ALA A 204 -2.21 -5.59 -11.62
C ALA A 204 -2.75 -6.87 -12.27
N ARG A 205 -2.10 -7.37 -13.32
CA ARG A 205 -2.43 -8.66 -13.96
C ARG A 205 -2.45 -9.80 -12.93
N ALA A 206 -1.39 -9.94 -12.15
CA ALA A 206 -1.28 -11.01 -11.16
C ALA A 206 -2.42 -10.94 -10.12
N LEU A 207 -2.72 -9.73 -9.62
CA LEU A 207 -3.81 -9.53 -8.67
C LEU A 207 -5.20 -9.84 -9.28
N VAL A 208 -5.48 -9.39 -10.50
CA VAL A 208 -6.76 -9.67 -11.18
C VAL A 208 -6.93 -11.16 -11.44
N ARG A 209 -5.86 -11.83 -11.90
CA ARG A 209 -5.85 -13.29 -12.11
C ARG A 209 -6.12 -14.03 -10.81
N GLU A 210 -5.46 -13.63 -9.73
CA GLU A 210 -5.61 -14.23 -8.41
C GLU A 210 -7.02 -14.05 -7.86
N ASN A 211 -7.59 -12.84 -7.94
CA ASN A 211 -8.94 -12.62 -7.43
C ASN A 211 -9.99 -13.42 -8.21
N ALA A 212 -9.83 -13.54 -9.53
CA ALA A 212 -10.69 -14.37 -10.36
C ALA A 212 -10.57 -15.87 -9.99
N ALA A 213 -9.34 -16.38 -9.84
CA ALA A 213 -9.09 -17.77 -9.47
C ALA A 213 -9.62 -18.09 -8.06
N TRP A 214 -9.45 -17.18 -7.09
CA TRP A 214 -9.96 -17.35 -5.73
C TRP A 214 -11.48 -17.49 -5.68
N HIS A 215 -12.21 -16.68 -6.44
CA HIS A 215 -13.67 -16.67 -6.40
C HIS A 215 -14.33 -17.67 -7.35
N HIS A 216 -13.67 -18.06 -8.44
CA HIS A 216 -14.29 -18.80 -9.53
C HIS A 216 -13.46 -19.96 -10.08
N GLY A 217 -12.20 -20.07 -9.70
CA GLY A 217 -11.30 -21.12 -10.17
C GLY A 217 -11.23 -22.31 -9.23
N ASP A 218 -10.65 -23.40 -9.74
CA ASP A 218 -10.33 -24.59 -8.94
C ASP A 218 -9.07 -24.40 -8.08
N GLU A 219 -8.74 -25.39 -7.25
CA GLU A 219 -7.60 -25.29 -6.35
C GLU A 219 -6.24 -25.16 -7.07
N ASP A 220 -6.09 -25.76 -8.25
CA ASP A 220 -4.84 -25.68 -9.01
C ASP A 220 -4.66 -24.28 -9.60
N GLU A 221 -5.75 -23.70 -10.11
CA GLU A 221 -5.80 -22.31 -10.56
C GLU A 221 -5.48 -21.34 -9.41
N GLN A 222 -6.07 -21.55 -8.24
CA GLN A 222 -5.79 -20.75 -7.04
C GLN A 222 -4.32 -20.84 -6.63
N ARG A 223 -3.77 -22.05 -6.55
CA ARG A 223 -2.34 -22.27 -6.21
C ARG A 223 -1.41 -21.61 -7.23
N ALA A 224 -1.75 -21.69 -8.52
CA ALA A 224 -0.96 -21.05 -9.58
C ALA A 224 -1.01 -19.53 -9.49
N ALA A 225 -2.20 -18.94 -9.32
CA ALA A 225 -2.35 -17.49 -9.24
C ALA A 225 -1.75 -16.90 -7.95
N ALA A 226 -1.79 -17.63 -6.83
CA ALA A 226 -1.08 -17.23 -5.61
C ALA A 226 0.44 -17.17 -5.81
N ARG A 227 1.02 -18.09 -6.61
CA ARG A 227 2.45 -18.01 -7.00
C ARG A 227 2.74 -16.79 -7.86
N ASP A 228 1.88 -16.49 -8.84
CA ASP A 228 2.01 -15.27 -9.67
C ASP A 228 2.03 -14.01 -8.80
N VAL A 229 1.12 -13.89 -7.82
CA VAL A 229 1.09 -12.74 -6.90
C VAL A 229 2.36 -12.67 -6.06
N ARG A 230 2.78 -13.80 -5.48
CA ARG A 230 4.05 -13.85 -4.73
C ARG A 230 5.21 -13.36 -5.59
N ASP A 231 5.35 -13.86 -6.81
CA ASP A 231 6.49 -13.53 -7.68
C ASP A 231 6.43 -12.09 -8.22
N ALA A 232 5.23 -11.51 -8.31
CA ALA A 232 5.03 -10.10 -8.67
C ALA A 232 5.41 -9.13 -7.55
N PHE A 233 5.26 -9.52 -6.27
CA PHE A 233 5.61 -8.68 -5.11
C PHE A 233 6.97 -9.03 -4.50
N CYS A 234 7.46 -10.25 -4.68
CA CYS A 234 8.74 -10.74 -4.24
C CYS A 234 9.44 -11.39 -5.43
N VAL A 235 10.20 -10.58 -6.18
CA VAL A 235 10.85 -11.03 -7.41
C VAL A 235 11.75 -12.23 -7.08
N PRO A 236 11.65 -13.37 -7.80
CA PRO A 236 12.41 -14.58 -7.52
C PRO A 236 13.87 -14.45 -8.00
N SER A 237 14.58 -13.47 -7.46
CA SER A 237 15.96 -13.13 -7.75
C SER A 237 16.68 -12.90 -6.43
N ALA A 238 17.73 -13.67 -6.17
CA ALA A 238 18.56 -13.50 -4.97
C ALA A 238 19.16 -12.09 -4.90
N ALA A 239 19.51 -11.49 -6.04
CA ALA A 239 20.03 -10.13 -6.10
C ALA A 239 18.97 -9.08 -5.70
N TRP A 240 17.72 -9.25 -6.16
CA TRP A 240 16.61 -8.37 -5.77
C TRP A 240 16.28 -8.52 -4.27
N GLN A 241 16.23 -9.75 -3.76
CA GLN A 241 15.96 -10.00 -2.33
C GLN A 241 17.06 -9.41 -1.45
N ALA A 242 18.33 -9.54 -1.86
CA ALA A 242 19.45 -8.94 -1.17
C ALA A 242 19.35 -7.41 -1.15
N SER A 243 19.02 -6.77 -2.28
CA SER A 243 18.92 -5.31 -2.34
C SER A 243 17.78 -4.76 -1.47
N VAL A 244 16.64 -5.44 -1.43
CA VAL A 244 15.50 -5.09 -0.56
C VAL A 244 15.88 -5.19 0.92
N VAL A 245 16.52 -6.29 1.32
CA VAL A 245 16.94 -6.48 2.72
C VAL A 245 18.00 -5.45 3.11
N GLU A 246 19.01 -5.25 2.27
CA GLU A 246 20.09 -4.29 2.51
C GLU A 246 19.53 -2.88 2.73
N ARG A 247 18.70 -2.40 1.80
CA ARG A 247 18.14 -1.04 1.89
C ARG A 247 17.08 -0.89 2.96
N GLY A 248 16.26 -1.91 3.21
CA GLY A 248 15.33 -1.93 4.33
C GLY A 248 16.05 -1.80 5.68
N VAL A 249 17.13 -2.54 5.87
CA VAL A 249 17.96 -2.46 7.08
C VAL A 249 18.67 -1.12 7.20
N THR A 250 19.16 -0.55 6.08
CA THR A 250 19.79 0.77 6.08
C THR A 250 18.82 1.86 6.55
N VAL A 251 17.61 1.93 6.00
CA VAL A 251 16.60 2.92 6.40
C VAL A 251 16.18 2.73 7.86
N ALA A 252 16.00 1.48 8.31
CA ALA A 252 15.72 1.20 9.72
C ALA A 252 16.84 1.70 10.66
N ARG A 253 18.11 1.50 10.29
CA ARG A 253 19.26 1.98 11.06
C ARG A 253 19.36 3.50 11.07
N GLN A 254 19.08 4.17 9.95
CA GLN A 254 19.06 5.62 9.89
C GLN A 254 17.94 6.21 10.75
N ALA A 255 16.73 5.62 10.72
CA ALA A 255 15.63 6.01 11.59
C ALA A 255 16.01 5.89 13.08
N LEU A 256 16.64 4.77 13.47
CA LEU A 256 17.13 4.56 14.84
C LEU A 256 18.22 5.57 15.23
N ALA A 257 19.16 5.87 14.34
CA ALA A 257 20.20 6.87 14.57
C ALA A 257 19.60 8.28 14.73
N GLY A 258 18.60 8.63 13.91
CA GLY A 258 17.87 9.89 14.02
C GLY A 258 17.13 10.03 15.36
N LEU A 259 16.45 8.95 15.79
CA LEU A 259 15.82 8.87 17.12
C LEU A 259 16.83 9.07 18.26
N ALA A 260 17.97 8.37 18.21
CA ALA A 260 19.01 8.42 19.23
C ALA A 260 19.69 9.79 19.33
N ALA A 261 19.89 10.45 18.18
CA ALA A 261 20.45 11.80 18.10
C ALA A 261 19.45 12.91 18.48
N GLY A 262 18.20 12.56 18.82
CA GLY A 262 17.16 13.49 19.22
C GLY A 262 16.67 14.41 18.09
N ARG A 263 16.78 13.93 16.85
CA ARG A 263 16.35 14.67 15.64
C ARG A 263 14.88 14.43 15.31
N LEU A 264 14.12 13.96 16.28
CA LEU A 264 12.67 13.95 16.23
C LEU A 264 12.18 14.88 17.34
N PRO A 265 11.20 15.75 17.03
CA PRO A 265 10.59 16.62 18.04
C PRO A 265 10.02 15.83 19.21
#